data_AF-A0AAU2EI65-F1
#
_entry.id   AF-A0AAU2EI65-F1
#
_cell.length_a   1.000
_cell.length_b   1.000
_cell.length_c   1.000
_cell.angle_alpha   90.00
_cell.angle_beta   90.00
_cell.angle_gamma   90.00
#
_symmetry.space_group_name_H-M   'P 1'
#
loop_
_entity.id
_entity.type
_entity.pdbx_description
1 polymer ?
#
loop_
_entity_poly.entity_id
_entity_poly.type
_entity_poly.pdbx_seq_one_letter_code
_entity_poly.pdbx_strand_id
1 'polypeptide(L)'
;MTPAPIRWIRAWTAYRRIGPLWAALHRAVPEIALCTPAARLRPAFPRGAEFALYRRIIEIHDGQLALRPYVHPGVHTWAVATAGRPGTGGNAAARAEAACIAAALAAAEAGLPYRAGPPVPYAAHQVQASIEAETAWLIDVTEAFTRSARAATIGAHRPGARHLTPWQAVIRHC
;
A
#
# COMPACT_ATOMS: atom_id res chain seq x y z
N MET A 1 -13.47 21.92 17.02
CA MET A 1 -14.55 21.14 16.38
C MET A 1 -14.60 21.51 14.91
N THR A 2 -14.18 20.63 13.99
CA THR A 2 -14.30 20.88 12.55
C THR A 2 -15.75 20.68 12.10
N PRO A 3 -16.32 21.60 11.28
CA PRO A 3 -17.70 21.48 10.85
C PRO A 3 -17.90 20.20 10.02
N ALA A 4 -19.04 19.54 10.21
CA ALA A 4 -19.41 18.28 9.54
C ALA A 4 -19.12 18.21 8.02
N PRO A 5 -19.36 19.27 7.21
CA PRO A 5 -19.01 19.24 5.78
C PRO A 5 -17.50 19.10 5.52
N ILE A 6 -16.64 19.76 6.30
CA ILE A 6 -15.18 19.67 6.12
C ILE A 6 -14.67 18.27 6.48
N ARG A 7 -15.24 17.64 7.53
CA ARG A 7 -14.91 16.26 7.91
C ARG A 7 -15.27 15.27 6.82
N TRP A 8 -16.47 15.40 6.24
CA TRP A 8 -16.91 14.56 5.13
C TRP A 8 -15.99 14.70 3.90
N ILE A 9 -15.66 15.93 3.48
CA ILE A 9 -14.74 16.16 2.34
C ILE A 9 -13.38 15.53 2.60
N ARG A 10 -12.84 15.69 3.82
CA ARG A 10 -11.55 15.11 4.21
C ARG A 10 -11.58 13.58 4.16
N ALA A 11 -12.60 12.96 4.74
CA ALA A 11 -12.75 11.51 4.75
C ALA A 11 -12.90 10.95 3.33
N TRP A 12 -13.71 11.60 2.49
CA TRP A 12 -13.88 11.21 1.09
C TRP A 12 -12.58 11.36 0.29
N THR A 13 -11.86 12.47 0.48
CA THR A 13 -10.58 12.71 -0.19
C THR A 13 -9.55 11.66 0.22
N ALA A 14 -9.42 11.36 1.51
CA ALA A 14 -8.54 10.31 2.01
C ALA A 14 -8.90 8.93 1.44
N TYR A 15 -10.18 8.57 1.46
CA TYR A 15 -10.70 7.33 0.89
C TYR A 15 -10.32 7.17 -0.59
N ARG A 16 -10.37 8.26 -1.36
CA ARG A 16 -9.94 8.29 -2.76
C ARG A 16 -8.42 8.18 -2.91
N ARG A 17 -7.63 8.83 -2.03
CA ARG A 17 -6.16 8.84 -2.08
C ARG A 17 -5.54 7.49 -1.77
N ILE A 18 -6.10 6.71 -0.84
CA ILE A 18 -5.61 5.34 -0.53
C ILE A 18 -6.16 4.26 -1.49
N GLY A 19 -7.12 4.64 -2.35
CA GLY A 19 -7.79 3.76 -3.30
C GLY A 19 -6.88 2.98 -4.24
N PRO A 20 -5.82 3.57 -4.83
CA PRO A 20 -4.89 2.85 -5.70
C PRO A 20 -4.18 1.67 -5.02
N LEU A 21 -3.73 1.84 -3.78
CA LEU A 21 -3.08 0.78 -3.00
C LEU A 21 -4.08 -0.34 -2.71
N TRP A 22 -5.26 0.00 -2.20
CA TRP A 22 -6.34 -0.96 -1.98
C TRP A 22 -6.70 -1.74 -3.25
N ALA A 23 -6.78 -1.07 -4.40
CA ALA A 23 -7.15 -1.72 -5.66
C ALA A 23 -6.09 -2.75 -6.11
N ALA A 24 -4.80 -2.48 -5.85
CA ALA A 24 -3.73 -3.43 -6.11
C ALA A 24 -3.82 -4.64 -5.17
N LEU A 25 -4.04 -4.42 -3.87
CA LEU A 25 -4.23 -5.48 -2.88
C LEU A 25 -5.45 -6.34 -3.20
N HIS A 26 -6.60 -5.72 -3.47
CA HIS A 26 -7.85 -6.41 -3.80
C HIS A 26 -7.77 -7.23 -5.08
N ARG A 27 -6.96 -6.80 -6.06
CA ARG A 27 -6.72 -7.59 -7.27
C ARG A 27 -5.96 -8.89 -6.96
N ALA A 28 -5.00 -8.84 -6.04
CA ALA A 28 -4.22 -10.00 -5.64
C ALA A 28 -4.97 -10.90 -4.65
N VAL A 29 -5.79 -10.31 -3.77
CA VAL A 29 -6.54 -10.99 -2.72
C VAL A 29 -7.97 -10.44 -2.68
N PRO A 30 -8.89 -10.94 -3.53
CA PRO A 30 -10.28 -10.45 -3.59
C PRO A 30 -11.03 -10.56 -2.26
N GLU A 31 -10.66 -11.53 -1.42
CA GLU A 31 -11.29 -11.85 -0.14
C GLU A 31 -11.17 -10.74 0.91
N ILE A 32 -10.27 -9.77 0.72
CA ILE A 32 -10.12 -8.63 1.62
C ILE A 32 -11.32 -7.67 1.56
N ALA A 33 -12.12 -7.71 0.48
CA ALA A 33 -13.29 -6.85 0.37
C ALA A 33 -14.39 -7.34 1.31
N LEU A 34 -14.61 -6.62 2.40
CA LEU A 34 -15.67 -6.94 3.34
C LEU A 34 -17.03 -6.75 2.66
N CYS A 35 -17.82 -7.79 2.47
CA CYS A 35 -19.16 -7.62 1.90
C CYS A 35 -19.99 -6.69 2.80
N THR A 36 -20.44 -5.52 2.32
CA THR A 36 -21.50 -4.81 3.04
C THR A 36 -22.66 -4.43 2.13
N PRO A 37 -23.90 -4.51 2.64
CA PRO A 37 -25.08 -4.14 1.87
C PRO A 37 -24.96 -2.69 1.36
N ALA A 38 -25.15 -2.49 0.06
CA ALA A 38 -25.06 -1.19 -0.61
C ALA A 38 -25.88 -0.08 0.06
N ALA A 39 -26.95 -0.45 0.79
CA ALA A 39 -27.78 0.46 1.58
C ALA A 39 -27.01 1.23 2.68
N ARG A 40 -25.92 0.68 3.24
CA ARG A 40 -25.06 1.36 4.23
C ARG A 40 -24.00 2.29 3.62
N LEU A 41 -23.83 2.27 2.30
CA LEU A 41 -22.92 3.13 1.54
C LEU A 41 -23.66 4.27 0.81
N ARG A 42 -24.97 4.45 1.05
CA ARG A 42 -25.75 5.51 0.41
C ARG A 42 -25.30 6.90 0.91
N PRO A 43 -25.18 7.92 0.03
CA PRO A 43 -24.54 9.22 0.33
C PRO A 43 -25.34 10.16 1.24
N ALA A 44 -26.38 9.69 1.95
CA ALA A 44 -27.30 10.56 2.68
C ALA A 44 -26.73 11.10 4.00
N PHE A 45 -25.58 10.63 4.49
CA PHE A 45 -25.01 11.08 5.77
C PHE A 45 -23.47 11.20 5.75
N PRO A 46 -22.90 12.26 6.38
CA PRO A 46 -21.45 12.42 6.60
C PRO A 46 -20.77 11.19 7.21
N ARG A 47 -21.49 10.42 8.03
CA ARG A 47 -21.03 9.18 8.65
C ARG A 47 -20.68 8.07 7.63
N GLY A 48 -21.25 8.11 6.43
CA GLY A 48 -20.95 7.14 5.38
C GLY A 48 -19.52 7.23 4.84
N ALA A 49 -18.97 8.45 4.71
CA ALA A 49 -17.61 8.63 4.20
C ALA A 49 -16.55 8.26 5.24
N GLU A 50 -16.75 8.63 6.50
CA GLU A 50 -15.86 8.23 7.60
C GLU A 50 -15.87 6.70 7.80
N PHE A 51 -17.05 6.07 7.75
CA PHE A 51 -17.18 4.62 7.81
C PHE A 51 -16.51 3.92 6.61
N ALA A 52 -16.71 4.44 5.39
CA ALA A 52 -16.07 3.90 4.20
C ALA A 52 -14.54 4.03 4.25
N LEU A 53 -14.01 5.13 4.78
CA LEU A 53 -12.57 5.31 5.01
C LEU A 53 -12.05 4.30 6.04
N TYR A 54 -12.70 4.21 7.21
CA TYR A 54 -12.31 3.26 8.26
C TYR A 54 -12.28 1.83 7.74
N ARG A 55 -13.32 1.43 7.02
CA ARG A 55 -13.38 0.10 6.40
C ARG A 55 -12.25 -0.10 5.38
N ARG A 56 -11.99 0.88 4.52
CA ARG A 56 -10.89 0.80 3.54
C ARG A 56 -9.53 0.57 4.20
N ILE A 57 -9.28 1.21 5.35
CA ILE A 57 -8.06 1.03 6.14
C ILE A 57 -7.93 -0.43 6.61
N ILE A 58 -9.00 -0.99 7.17
CA ILE A 58 -9.03 -2.41 7.60
C ILE A 58 -8.73 -3.34 6.41
N GLU A 59 -9.42 -3.15 5.29
CA GLU A 59 -9.23 -4.00 4.11
C GLU A 59 -7.79 -3.93 3.55
N ILE A 60 -7.13 -2.77 3.65
CA ILE A 60 -5.69 -2.64 3.31
C ILE A 60 -4.83 -3.47 4.26
N HIS A 61 -5.06 -3.38 5.57
CA HIS A 61 -4.32 -4.17 6.56
C HIS A 61 -4.55 -5.69 6.39
N ASP A 62 -5.78 -6.10 6.09
CA ASP A 62 -6.10 -7.50 5.77
C ASP A 62 -5.32 -7.97 4.53
N GLY A 63 -5.21 -7.11 3.51
CA GLY A 63 -4.36 -7.38 2.34
C GLY A 63 -2.88 -7.51 2.67
N GLN A 64 -2.33 -6.61 3.50
CA GLN A 64 -0.95 -6.71 3.97
C GLN A 64 -0.72 -8.02 4.75
N LEU A 65 -1.67 -8.40 5.61
CA LEU A 65 -1.62 -9.63 6.38
C LEU A 65 -1.65 -10.87 5.47
N ALA A 66 -2.54 -10.88 4.47
CA ALA A 66 -2.66 -11.96 3.50
C ALA A 66 -1.42 -12.12 2.62
N LEU A 67 -0.69 -11.03 2.35
CA LEU A 67 0.54 -11.05 1.54
C LEU A 67 1.78 -11.52 2.32
N ARG A 68 1.74 -11.67 3.64
CA ARG A 68 2.90 -12.10 4.45
C ARG A 68 3.64 -13.34 3.93
N PRO A 69 2.99 -14.40 3.42
CA PRO A 69 3.68 -15.54 2.85
C PRO A 69 4.57 -15.21 1.63
N TYR A 70 4.33 -14.07 0.98
CA TYR A 70 5.04 -13.58 -0.21
C TYR A 70 6.03 -12.46 0.10
N VAL A 71 6.23 -12.11 1.37
CA VAL A 71 7.24 -11.13 1.78
C VAL A 71 8.58 -11.84 1.94
N HIS A 72 9.57 -11.46 1.13
CA HIS A 72 10.93 -11.97 1.28
C HIS A 72 11.55 -11.48 2.61
N PRO A 73 12.19 -12.33 3.43
CA PRO A 73 12.70 -11.92 4.76
C PRO A 73 13.67 -10.74 4.76
N GLY A 74 14.48 -10.60 3.71
CA GLY A 74 15.41 -9.48 3.50
C GLY A 74 14.81 -8.22 2.88
N VAL A 75 13.55 -8.25 2.40
CA VAL A 75 12.99 -7.16 1.59
C VAL A 75 12.92 -5.85 2.36
N HIS A 76 12.59 -5.90 3.65
CA HIS A 76 12.52 -4.69 4.48
C HIS A 76 13.89 -4.03 4.62
N THR A 77 14.94 -4.81 4.89
CA THR A 77 16.32 -4.29 4.99
C THR A 77 16.76 -3.62 3.70
N TRP A 78 16.51 -4.25 2.55
CA TRP A 78 16.84 -3.67 1.25
C TRP A 78 15.99 -2.44 0.96
N ALA A 79 14.70 -2.48 1.27
CA ALA A 79 13.78 -1.39 1.06
C ALA A 79 14.17 -0.15 1.88
N VAL A 80 14.53 -0.32 3.16
CA VAL A 80 15.03 0.78 4.01
C VAL A 80 16.36 1.33 3.50
N ALA A 81 17.30 0.46 3.13
CA ALA A 81 18.61 0.90 2.62
C ALA A 81 18.48 1.72 1.34
N THR A 82 17.52 1.37 0.47
CA THR A 82 17.31 2.08 -0.79
C THR A 82 16.46 3.34 -0.58
N ALA A 83 15.45 3.27 0.30
CA ALA A 83 14.63 4.42 0.67
C ALA A 83 15.42 5.53 1.37
N GLY A 84 16.58 5.26 1.98
CA GLY A 84 17.40 6.31 2.60
C GLY A 84 18.18 7.21 1.64
N ARG A 85 18.13 6.98 0.32
CA ARG A 85 19.06 7.63 -0.62
C ARG A 85 18.82 9.15 -0.74
N PRO A 86 19.88 9.98 -0.78
CA PRO A 86 19.73 11.42 -1.01
C PRO A 86 19.01 11.73 -2.33
N GLY A 87 18.15 12.75 -2.33
CA GLY A 87 17.42 13.21 -3.52
C GLY A 87 16.08 12.50 -3.79
N THR A 88 15.76 11.43 -3.06
CA THR A 88 14.43 10.82 -3.08
C THR A 88 13.55 11.51 -2.03
N GLY A 89 12.83 12.55 -2.43
CA GLY A 89 11.93 13.28 -1.52
C GLY A 89 10.82 12.39 -0.92
N GLY A 90 10.22 12.85 0.18
CA GLY A 90 9.11 12.17 0.87
C GLY A 90 9.55 11.24 2.01
N ASN A 91 8.57 10.64 2.67
CA ASN A 91 8.75 9.79 3.84
C ASN A 91 9.48 8.47 3.46
N ALA A 92 10.71 8.29 3.96
CA ALA A 92 11.54 7.12 3.63
C ALA A 92 10.94 5.80 4.15
N ALA A 93 10.31 5.81 5.33
CA ALA A 93 9.65 4.62 5.87
C ALA A 93 8.45 4.23 5.01
N ALA A 94 7.64 5.20 4.56
CA ALA A 94 6.52 4.94 3.67
C ALA A 94 6.97 4.39 2.30
N ARG A 95 8.12 4.83 1.80
CA ARG A 95 8.74 4.27 0.58
C ARG A 95 9.21 2.83 0.78
N ALA A 96 9.83 2.54 1.92
CA ALA A 96 10.26 1.19 2.24
C ALA A 96 9.05 0.24 2.31
N GLU A 97 7.98 0.65 3.00
CA GLU A 97 6.72 -0.12 3.09
C GLU A 97 6.09 -0.33 1.71
N ALA A 98 5.99 0.74 0.90
CA ALA A 98 5.46 0.64 -0.46
C ALA A 98 6.26 -0.33 -1.35
N ALA A 99 7.59 -0.35 -1.22
CA ALA A 99 8.47 -1.28 -1.93
C ALA A 99 8.25 -2.73 -1.48
N CYS A 100 8.10 -2.95 -0.16
CA CYS A 100 7.78 -4.26 0.40
C CYS A 100 6.44 -4.79 -0.13
N ILE A 101 5.38 -3.96 -0.13
CA ILE A 101 4.06 -4.33 -0.65
C ILE A 101 4.15 -4.65 -2.15
N ALA A 102 4.84 -3.83 -2.94
CA ALA A 102 5.01 -4.07 -4.37
C ALA A 102 5.75 -5.38 -4.66
N ALA A 103 6.80 -5.69 -3.92
CA ALA A 103 7.53 -6.94 -4.04
C ALA A 103 6.66 -8.16 -3.67
N ALA A 104 5.87 -8.04 -2.59
CA ALA A 104 4.99 -9.12 -2.16
C ALA A 104 3.84 -9.38 -3.16
N LEU A 105 3.25 -8.31 -3.72
CA LEU A 105 2.25 -8.43 -4.79
C LEU A 105 2.80 -9.15 -6.01
N ALA A 106 4.02 -8.78 -6.42
CA ALA A 106 4.66 -9.40 -7.58
C ALA A 106 5.00 -10.87 -7.33
N ALA A 107 5.47 -11.22 -6.12
CA ALA A 107 5.71 -12.60 -5.73
C ALA A 107 4.41 -13.43 -5.63
N ALA A 108 3.32 -12.82 -5.17
CA ALA A 108 1.99 -13.43 -5.17
C ALA A 108 1.49 -13.72 -6.59
N GLU A 109 1.63 -12.76 -7.50
CA GLU A 109 1.29 -12.93 -8.92
C GLU A 109 2.12 -14.05 -9.59
N ALA A 110 3.38 -14.19 -9.20
CA ALA A 110 4.26 -15.26 -9.68
C ALA A 110 4.03 -16.63 -8.99
N GLY A 111 3.18 -16.70 -7.96
CA GLY A 111 2.96 -17.91 -7.17
C GLY A 111 4.20 -18.36 -6.39
N LEU A 112 5.07 -17.43 -5.98
CA LEU A 112 6.34 -17.70 -5.30
C LEU A 112 6.27 -17.31 -3.80
N PRO A 113 5.68 -18.15 -2.93
CA PRO A 113 5.72 -17.89 -1.49
C PRO A 113 7.14 -18.09 -0.96
N TYR A 114 7.61 -17.16 -0.11
CA TYR A 114 8.94 -17.21 0.51
C TYR A 114 8.95 -18.00 1.83
N ARG A 115 8.10 -19.03 1.96
CA ARG A 115 7.95 -19.78 3.21
C ARG A 115 9.25 -20.54 3.55
N ALA A 116 9.62 -20.49 4.84
CA ALA A 116 10.68 -21.22 5.55
C ALA A 116 12.02 -20.47 5.78
N GLY A 117 12.01 -19.61 6.79
CA GLY A 117 13.19 -19.25 7.59
C GLY A 117 12.74 -18.93 9.02
N PRO A 118 13.62 -19.01 10.04
CA PRO A 118 13.28 -18.56 11.39
C PRO A 118 12.71 -17.13 11.32
N PRO A 119 11.73 -16.78 12.18
CA PRO A 119 11.05 -15.50 12.10
C PRO A 119 12.07 -14.36 12.19
N VAL A 120 12.40 -13.79 11.03
CA VAL A 120 13.01 -12.46 10.99
C VAL A 120 11.92 -11.52 11.49
N PRO A 121 12.20 -10.57 12.39
CA PRO A 121 11.20 -9.59 12.80
C PRO A 121 10.83 -8.74 11.59
N TYR A 122 9.86 -9.20 10.81
CA TYR A 122 9.07 -8.31 9.98
C TYR A 122 8.32 -7.44 10.98
N ALA A 123 8.87 -6.26 11.27
CA ALA A 123 8.14 -5.20 11.91
C ALA A 123 7.14 -4.70 10.87
N ALA A 124 6.05 -5.47 10.70
CA ALA A 124 4.84 -4.96 10.10
C ALA A 124 4.59 -3.59 10.72
N HIS A 125 4.18 -2.62 9.91
CA HIS A 125 3.79 -1.31 10.40
C HIS A 125 2.91 -1.47 11.65
N GLN A 126 3.36 -0.92 12.77
CA GLN A 126 2.53 -0.88 13.97
C GLN A 126 1.42 0.13 13.69
N VAL A 127 0.18 -0.37 13.68
CA VAL A 127 -1.03 0.44 13.54
C VAL A 127 -0.89 1.69 14.40
N GLN A 128 -0.99 2.85 13.78
CA GLN A 128 -0.77 4.11 14.47
C GLN A 128 -1.83 4.33 15.56
N ALA A 129 -1.48 5.13 16.57
CA ALA A 129 -2.32 5.36 17.74
C ALA A 129 -3.69 6.01 17.43
N SER A 130 -3.87 6.59 16.23
CA SER A 130 -5.15 7.14 15.79
C SER A 130 -5.46 6.85 14.32
N ILE A 131 -6.75 6.86 13.97
CA ILE A 131 -7.22 6.69 12.58
C ILE A 131 -6.70 7.80 11.68
N GLU A 132 -6.56 9.03 12.18
CA GLU A 132 -6.00 10.14 11.41
C GLU A 132 -4.52 9.90 11.08
N ALA A 133 -3.74 9.41 12.06
CA ALA A 133 -2.33 9.08 11.85
C ALA A 133 -2.17 7.90 10.89
N GLU A 134 -3.00 6.86 11.04
CA GLU A 134 -3.00 5.71 10.14
C GLU A 134 -3.40 6.12 8.71
N THR A 135 -4.40 7.01 8.59
CA THR A 135 -4.82 7.56 7.30
C THR A 135 -3.69 8.34 6.63
N ALA A 136 -3.00 9.21 7.37
CA ALA A 136 -1.88 9.99 6.84
C ALA A 136 -0.73 9.08 6.39
N TRP A 137 -0.42 8.07 7.19
CA TRP A 137 0.58 7.06 6.85
C TRP A 137 0.23 6.29 5.57
N LEU A 138 -0.99 5.76 5.46
CA LEU A 138 -1.42 5.02 4.27
C LEU A 138 -1.49 5.88 3.02
N ILE A 139 -1.73 7.18 3.17
CA ILE A 139 -1.62 8.15 2.08
C ILE A 139 -0.17 8.24 1.58
N ASP A 140 0.80 8.42 2.48
CA ASP A 140 2.23 8.47 2.10
C ASP A 140 2.68 7.18 1.42
N VAL A 141 2.28 6.02 1.96
CA VAL A 141 2.57 4.70 1.38
C VAL A 141 1.94 4.58 -0.02
N THR A 142 0.68 4.99 -0.18
CA THR A 142 -0.01 4.92 -1.48
C THR A 142 0.64 5.82 -2.52
N GLU A 143 1.10 7.01 -2.14
CA GLU A 143 1.82 7.91 -3.03
C GLU A 143 3.17 7.36 -3.45
N ALA A 144 3.94 6.81 -2.51
CA ALA A 144 5.19 6.12 -2.80
C ALA A 144 4.96 4.93 -3.75
N PHE A 145 3.98 4.08 -3.44
CA PHE A 145 3.60 2.93 -4.25
C PHE A 145 3.23 3.33 -5.69
N THR A 146 2.38 4.33 -5.84
CA THR A 146 1.91 4.81 -7.15
C THR A 146 3.06 5.42 -7.96
N ARG A 147 3.97 6.15 -7.30
CA ARG A 147 5.17 6.71 -7.95
C ARG A 147 6.08 5.62 -8.49
N SER A 148 6.34 4.58 -7.70
CA SER A 148 7.16 3.43 -8.13
C SER A 148 6.50 2.64 -9.27
N ALA A 149 5.19 2.38 -9.19
CA ALA A 149 4.46 1.69 -10.25
C ALA A 149 4.49 2.46 -11.59
N ARG A 150 4.35 3.79 -11.53
CA ARG A 150 4.48 4.65 -12.72
C ARG A 150 5.91 4.62 -13.28
N ALA A 151 6.93 4.71 -12.43
CA ALA A 151 8.32 4.63 -12.85
C ALA A 151 8.65 3.30 -13.54
N ALA A 152 8.17 2.18 -13.00
CA ALA A 152 8.32 0.86 -13.61
C ALA A 152 7.63 0.77 -14.98
N THR A 153 6.42 1.32 -15.11
CA THR A 153 5.66 1.36 -16.37
C THR A 153 6.40 2.17 -17.46
N ILE A 154 6.94 3.34 -17.10
CA ILE A 154 7.73 4.18 -18.02
C ILE A 154 9.03 3.47 -18.44
N GLY A 155 9.71 2.81 -17.49
CA GLY A 155 10.92 2.04 -17.77
C GLY A 155 10.68 0.88 -18.74
N ALA A 156 9.55 0.18 -18.60
CA ALA A 156 9.16 -0.91 -19.50
C ALA A 156 8.79 -0.42 -20.92
N HIS A 157 8.31 0.83 -21.06
CA HIS A 157 7.95 1.41 -22.35
C HIS A 157 9.14 2.00 -23.13
N ARG A 158 10.34 2.05 -22.53
CA ARG A 158 11.55 2.53 -23.20
C ARG A 158 12.08 1.44 -24.16
N PRO A 159 12.04 1.63 -25.49
CA PRO A 159 12.52 0.62 -26.43
C PRO A 159 14.02 0.41 -26.24
N GLY A 160 14.42 -0.79 -25.79
CA GLY A 160 15.83 -1.20 -25.64
C GLY A 160 16.27 -1.64 -24.25
N ALA A 161 15.44 -1.54 -23.21
CA ALA A 161 15.77 -2.10 -21.90
C ALA A 161 15.57 -3.62 -21.92
N ARG A 162 16.68 -4.38 -21.91
CA ARG A 162 16.69 -5.85 -21.78
C ARG A 162 15.87 -6.26 -20.57
N HIS A 163 15.12 -7.37 -20.70
CA HIS A 163 14.26 -8.00 -19.70
C HIS A 163 14.98 -8.21 -18.36
N LEU A 164 15.04 -7.15 -17.55
CA LEU A 164 15.27 -7.28 -16.12
C LEU A 164 13.92 -7.66 -15.54
N THR A 165 13.87 -8.82 -14.90
CA THR A 165 12.67 -9.25 -14.20
C THR A 165 12.15 -8.12 -13.29
N PRO A 166 10.82 -7.88 -13.23
CA PRO A 166 10.23 -6.65 -12.68
C PRO A 166 10.77 -6.20 -11.31
N TRP A 167 11.19 -7.15 -10.47
CA TRP A 167 11.71 -6.93 -9.12
C TRP A 167 13.05 -6.18 -9.06
N GLN A 168 13.93 -6.33 -10.06
CA GLN A 168 15.23 -5.64 -10.04
C GLN A 168 15.10 -4.13 -10.31
N ALA A 169 14.01 -3.69 -10.94
CA ALA A 169 13.74 -2.27 -11.18
C ALA A 169 13.11 -1.60 -9.95
N VAL A 170 12.24 -2.31 -9.23
CA VAL A 170 11.58 -1.81 -8.00
C VAL A 170 12.60 -1.59 -6.87
N ILE A 171 13.57 -2.51 -6.70
CA ILE A 171 14.62 -2.36 -5.68
C ILE A 171 15.68 -1.33 -6.09
N ARG A 172 15.94 -1.11 -7.39
CA ARG A 172 16.95 -0.13 -7.85
C ARG A 172 16.48 1.32 -7.84
N HIS A 173 15.18 1.57 -7.73
CA HIS A 173 14.59 2.91 -7.87
C HIS A 173 13.78 3.39 -6.66
N CYS A 174 13.78 2.65 -5.55
CA CYS A 174 13.37 3.15 -4.23
C CYS A 174 14.48 3.99 -3.58
#